data_AF-A0A9X7JU84-F1
#
_entry.id   AF-A0A9X7JU84-F1
#
_cell.length_a   1.000
_cell.length_b   1.000
_cell.length_c   1.000
_cell.angle_alpha   90.00
_cell.angle_beta   90.00
_cell.angle_gamma   90.00
#
_symmetry.space_group_name_H-M   'P 1'
#
loop_
_entity.id
_entity.type
_entity.pdbx_description
1 polymer ?
#
loop_
_entity_poly.entity_id
_entity_poly.type
_entity_poly.pdbx_seq_one_letter_code
_entity_poly.pdbx_strand_id
1 'polypeptide(L)'
;MGTEGSTVLSPLWRGLPPIAPSAVSNSASCALPPRFEAVRTARTFTRTTLQGWGLGGLFDDVALVVSELVTNSLRYALPSEPISGGVYEPPVRLHLMRWTSRLVCAVRDPSEESPTAGEADASAECGRGLFLVESFSDTWGWHPLAGALHGKVVWALFRLPREQHA
;
A
#
# COMPACT_ATOMS: atom_id res chain seq x y z
N MET A 1 -12.29 9.54 -26.78
CA MET A 1 -12.16 10.55 -25.70
C MET A 1 -12.37 9.81 -24.39
N GLY A 2 -11.31 9.52 -23.64
CA GLY A 2 -11.37 8.68 -22.44
C GLY A 2 -10.04 8.01 -22.11
N THR A 3 -9.02 8.81 -21.80
CA THR A 3 -7.71 8.32 -21.33
C THR A 3 -7.30 9.12 -20.11
N GLU A 4 -8.00 8.95 -18.99
CA GLU A 4 -7.67 9.66 -17.73
C GLU A 4 -7.52 8.74 -16.51
N GLY A 5 -7.47 7.41 -16.70
CA GLY A 5 -7.19 6.46 -15.61
C GLY A 5 -5.69 6.17 -15.36
N SER A 6 -4.81 6.51 -16.30
CA SER A 6 -3.41 6.01 -16.32
C SER A 6 -2.42 6.91 -15.58
N THR A 7 -2.68 8.22 -15.50
CA THR A 7 -1.69 9.20 -15.01
C THR A 7 -1.52 9.14 -13.49
N VAL A 8 -2.54 8.70 -12.74
CA VAL A 8 -2.51 8.63 -11.27
C VAL A 8 -1.69 7.43 -10.76
N LEU A 9 -1.54 6.38 -11.56
CA LEU A 9 -0.88 5.14 -11.16
C LEU A 9 0.58 5.02 -11.66
N SER A 10 0.98 5.89 -12.60
CA SER A 10 2.33 5.94 -13.20
C SER A 10 3.50 5.97 -12.20
N PRO A 11 3.41 6.65 -11.02
CA PRO A 11 4.49 6.66 -10.03
C PRO A 11 4.60 5.34 -9.26
N LEU A 12 3.49 4.61 -9.05
CA LEU A 12 3.40 3.43 -8.18
C LEU A 12 4.11 2.19 -8.77
N TRP A 13 4.40 2.20 -10.08
CA TRP A 13 4.92 1.03 -10.79
C TRP A 13 6.44 1.01 -10.94
N ARG A 14 7.15 2.11 -10.62
CA ARG A 14 8.61 2.20 -10.85
C ARG A 14 9.45 1.29 -9.97
N GLY A 15 8.87 0.73 -8.90
CA GLY A 15 9.54 -0.23 -8.01
C GLY A 15 8.95 -1.64 -8.02
N LEU A 16 7.83 -1.86 -8.72
CA LEU A 16 7.27 -3.21 -8.87
C LEU A 16 8.09 -3.96 -9.95
N PRO A 17 8.27 -5.30 -9.86
CA PRO A 17 8.79 -6.09 -10.98
C PRO A 17 7.98 -5.75 -12.25
N PRO A 18 8.54 -5.82 -13.47
CA PRO A 18 7.99 -5.16 -14.65
C PRO A 18 6.52 -5.54 -14.87
N ILE A 19 5.67 -4.65 -14.41
CA ILE A 19 4.23 -4.79 -14.41
C ILE A 19 3.77 -3.78 -15.44
N ALA A 20 3.38 -4.28 -16.61
CA ALA A 20 2.80 -3.43 -17.64
C ALA A 20 1.49 -2.81 -17.07
N PRO A 21 1.32 -1.48 -17.12
CA PRO A 21 0.09 -0.79 -16.68
C PRO A 21 -1.18 -1.36 -17.31
N SER A 22 -1.06 -1.79 -18.57
CA SER A 22 -2.11 -2.37 -19.39
C SER A 22 -2.57 -3.76 -18.95
N ALA A 23 -1.88 -4.37 -17.96
CA ALA A 23 -2.22 -5.70 -17.45
C ALA A 23 -3.01 -5.65 -16.12
N VAL A 24 -3.23 -4.47 -15.53
CA VAL A 24 -4.05 -4.33 -14.32
C VAL A 24 -5.48 -4.73 -14.67
N SER A 25 -5.97 -5.80 -14.08
CA SER A 25 -7.36 -6.25 -14.26
C SER A 25 -8.33 -5.42 -13.42
N ASN A 26 -7.93 -5.05 -12.19
CA ASN A 26 -8.73 -4.18 -11.32
C ASN A 26 -7.83 -3.31 -10.43
N SER A 27 -8.28 -2.10 -10.08
CA SER A 27 -7.62 -1.26 -9.08
C SER A 27 -8.62 -0.51 -8.22
N ALA A 28 -8.25 -0.23 -6.97
CA ALA A 28 -9.03 0.57 -6.05
C ALA A 28 -8.07 1.37 -5.15
N SER A 29 -8.48 2.57 -4.73
CA SER A 29 -7.70 3.36 -3.77
C SER A 29 -8.59 4.03 -2.72
N CYS A 30 -8.02 4.25 -1.55
CA CYS A 30 -8.67 4.91 -0.43
C CYS A 30 -7.70 5.89 0.22
N ALA A 31 -8.15 7.14 0.40
CA ALA A 31 -7.39 8.15 1.12
C ALA A 31 -7.64 7.98 2.63
N LEU A 32 -6.57 8.03 3.43
CA LEU A 32 -6.60 7.73 4.85
C LEU A 32 -6.28 9.00 5.65
N PRO A 33 -7.15 9.39 6.61
CA PRO A 33 -6.87 10.54 7.46
C PRO A 33 -5.65 10.26 8.35
N PRO A 34 -4.91 11.31 8.78
CA PRO A 34 -3.68 11.20 9.57
C PRO A 34 -3.96 10.84 11.04
N ARG A 35 -4.65 9.72 11.28
CA ARG A 35 -5.04 9.25 12.61
C ARG A 35 -5.11 7.73 12.64
N PHE A 36 -4.72 7.13 13.76
CA PHE A 36 -4.61 5.66 13.87
C PHE A 36 -5.93 4.91 13.62
N GLU A 37 -7.10 5.53 13.80
CA GLU A 37 -8.37 4.87 13.46
C GLU A 37 -8.51 4.61 11.96
N ALA A 38 -7.73 5.29 11.11
CA ALA A 38 -7.68 5.03 9.68
C ALA A 38 -7.23 3.60 9.35
N VAL A 39 -6.53 2.91 10.26
CA VAL A 39 -6.20 1.48 10.09
C VAL A 39 -7.47 0.63 9.99
N ARG A 40 -8.52 0.96 10.75
CA ARG A 40 -9.82 0.27 10.65
C ARG A 40 -10.46 0.54 9.27
N THR A 41 -10.40 1.78 8.79
CA THR A 41 -10.88 2.15 7.46
C THR A 41 -10.14 1.38 6.37
N ALA A 42 -8.81 1.28 6.46
CA ALA A 42 -7.99 0.52 5.52
C ALA A 42 -8.34 -0.97 5.49
N ARG A 43 -8.58 -1.59 6.66
CA ARG A 43 -9.03 -2.99 6.75
C ARG A 43 -10.40 -3.21 6.13
N THR A 44 -11.36 -2.33 6.42
CA THR A 44 -12.72 -2.42 5.85
C THR A 44 -12.69 -2.25 4.33
N PHE A 45 -11.96 -1.25 3.84
CA PHE A 45 -11.74 -1.04 2.41
C PHE A 45 -11.15 -2.30 1.75
N THR A 46 -10.08 -2.84 2.35
CA THR A 46 -9.43 -4.07 1.87
C THR A 46 -10.40 -5.25 1.79
N ARG A 47 -11.22 -5.46 2.84
CA ARG A 47 -12.24 -6.51 2.84
C ARG A 47 -13.21 -6.36 1.68
N THR A 48 -13.82 -5.19 1.55
CA THR A 48 -14.82 -4.93 0.51
C THR A 48 -14.22 -5.08 -0.89
N THR A 49 -13.01 -4.56 -1.11
CA THR A 49 -12.33 -4.67 -2.41
C THR A 49 -12.00 -6.13 -2.74
N LEU A 50 -11.42 -6.90 -1.81
CA LEU A 50 -11.07 -8.30 -2.06
C LEU A 50 -12.32 -9.15 -2.27
N GLN A 51 -13.40 -8.92 -1.53
CA GLN A 51 -14.68 -9.58 -1.76
C GLN A 51 -15.24 -9.27 -3.14
N GLY A 52 -15.24 -7.99 -3.54
CA GLY A 52 -15.67 -7.56 -4.87
C GLY A 52 -14.82 -8.14 -6.01
N TRP A 53 -13.57 -8.53 -5.73
CA TRP A 53 -12.68 -9.19 -6.68
C TRP A 53 -12.71 -10.72 -6.57
N GLY A 54 -13.52 -11.32 -5.71
CA GLY A 54 -13.50 -12.77 -5.50
C GLY A 54 -12.20 -13.30 -4.86
N LEU A 55 -11.41 -12.42 -4.22
CA LEU A 55 -10.17 -12.73 -3.50
C LEU A 55 -10.37 -12.76 -1.98
N GLY A 56 -11.60 -13.00 -1.52
CA GLY A 56 -11.95 -12.96 -0.08
C GLY A 56 -11.14 -13.93 0.78
N GLY A 57 -10.65 -15.05 0.22
CA GLY A 57 -9.81 -16.00 0.94
C GLY A 57 -8.41 -15.47 1.32
N LEU A 58 -7.95 -14.39 0.69
CA LEU A 58 -6.68 -13.73 1.02
C LEU A 58 -6.82 -12.63 2.07
N PHE A 59 -8.04 -12.39 2.57
CA PHE A 59 -8.33 -11.23 3.40
C PHE A 59 -7.47 -11.16 4.66
N ASP A 60 -7.26 -12.27 5.37
CA ASP A 60 -6.56 -12.24 6.66
C ASP A 60 -5.11 -11.80 6.50
N ASP A 61 -4.38 -12.39 5.56
CA ASP A 61 -2.98 -12.05 5.27
C ASP A 61 -2.85 -10.63 4.72
N VAL A 62 -3.68 -10.27 3.73
CA VAL A 62 -3.62 -8.93 3.12
C VAL A 62 -4.02 -7.85 4.11
N ALA A 63 -5.02 -8.09 4.97
CA ALA A 63 -5.45 -7.12 5.97
C ALA A 63 -4.41 -6.92 7.07
N LEU A 64 -3.66 -7.98 7.44
CA LEU A 64 -2.52 -7.86 8.35
C LEU A 64 -1.46 -6.94 7.74
N VAL A 65 -1.00 -7.25 6.53
CA VAL A 65 0.03 -6.47 5.83
C VAL A 65 -0.40 -5.03 5.63
N VAL A 66 -1.65 -4.78 5.21
CA VAL A 66 -2.20 -3.43 5.08
C VAL A 66 -2.23 -2.70 6.42
N SER A 67 -2.60 -3.38 7.51
CA SER A 67 -2.59 -2.79 8.85
C SER A 67 -1.19 -2.33 9.25
N GLU A 68 -0.16 -3.15 9.01
CA GLU A 68 1.22 -2.80 9.35
C GLU A 68 1.75 -1.66 8.48
N LEU A 69 1.53 -1.69 7.16
CA LEU A 69 1.98 -0.62 6.26
C LEU A 69 1.32 0.73 6.58
N VAL A 70 0.01 0.74 6.85
CA VAL A 70 -0.71 1.96 7.22
C VAL A 70 -0.27 2.45 8.60
N THR A 71 -0.08 1.55 9.56
CA THR A 71 0.39 1.92 10.90
C THR A 71 1.78 2.55 10.85
N ASN A 72 2.70 1.96 10.09
CA ASN A 72 4.03 2.53 9.87
C ASN A 72 3.97 3.91 9.22
N SER A 73 3.12 4.08 8.20
CA SER A 73 2.93 5.38 7.55
C SER A 73 2.42 6.44 8.52
N LEU A 74 1.39 6.11 9.32
CA LEU A 74 0.81 7.04 10.28
C LEU A 74 1.77 7.37 11.44
N ARG A 75 2.61 6.41 11.84
CA ARG A 75 3.54 6.58 12.95
C ARG A 75 4.80 7.37 12.57
N TYR A 76 5.35 7.11 11.38
CA TYR A 76 6.70 7.59 11.02
C TYR A 76 6.70 8.59 9.88
N ALA A 77 5.64 8.68 9.06
CA ALA A 77 5.67 9.50 7.86
C ALA A 77 4.92 10.83 7.96
N LEU A 78 4.14 11.05 9.02
CA LEU A 78 3.40 12.29 9.18
C LEU A 78 4.29 13.39 9.75
N PRO A 79 4.29 14.61 9.17
CA PRO A 79 5.05 15.72 9.72
C PRO A 79 4.50 16.09 11.10
N SER A 80 5.40 16.45 12.02
CA SER A 80 5.03 16.88 13.38
C SER A 80 4.23 18.18 13.42
N GLU A 81 4.35 19.01 12.37
CA GLU A 81 3.63 20.26 12.20
C GLU A 81 2.73 20.22 10.95
N PRO A 82 1.50 20.76 11.01
CA PRO A 82 0.64 20.83 9.84
C PRO A 82 1.28 21.70 8.76
N ILE A 83 1.38 21.17 7.55
CA ILE A 83 1.92 21.89 6.39
C ILE A 83 1.01 23.08 6.12
N SER A 84 1.45 24.27 6.53
CA SER A 84 0.73 25.52 6.27
C SER A 84 0.81 25.84 4.77
N GLY A 85 -0.34 25.79 4.07
CA GLY A 85 -0.51 26.38 2.74
C GLY A 85 -0.65 25.43 1.54
N GLY A 86 -0.92 24.13 1.75
CA GLY A 86 -1.11 23.15 0.66
C GLY A 86 -2.54 22.63 0.49
N VAL A 87 -2.86 22.11 -0.70
CA VAL A 87 -4.11 21.39 -0.99
C VAL A 87 -4.27 20.23 -0.01
N TYR A 88 -5.45 20.15 0.63
CA TYR A 88 -5.88 19.18 1.64
C TYR A 88 -5.99 17.72 1.09
N GLU A 89 -4.97 17.19 0.42
CA GLU A 89 -4.93 15.76 0.15
C GLU A 89 -4.55 15.00 1.43
N PRO A 90 -5.27 13.93 1.80
CA PRO A 90 -4.86 13.10 2.93
C PRO A 90 -3.45 12.56 2.68
N PRO A 91 -2.54 12.69 3.67
CA PRO A 91 -1.11 12.42 3.46
C PRO A 91 -0.83 10.93 3.19
N VAL A 92 -1.74 10.04 3.61
CA VAL A 92 -1.61 8.60 3.42
C VAL A 92 -2.68 8.10 2.47
N ARG A 93 -2.29 7.26 1.49
CA ARG A 93 -3.22 6.64 0.54
C ARG A 93 -2.92 5.17 0.36
N LEU A 94 -3.93 4.33 0.53
CA LEU A 94 -3.87 2.90 0.23
C LEU A 94 -4.34 2.64 -1.20
N HIS A 95 -3.61 1.79 -1.91
CA HIS A 95 -3.92 1.28 -3.23
C HIS A 95 -3.94 -0.25 -3.21
N LEU A 96 -4.95 -0.83 -3.83
CA LEU A 96 -5.01 -2.25 -4.16
C LEU A 96 -5.02 -2.36 -5.67
N MET A 97 -4.20 -3.26 -6.21
CA MET A 97 -4.07 -3.48 -7.64
C MET A 97 -4.00 -4.97 -7.91
N ARG A 98 -4.87 -5.46 -8.81
CA ARG A 98 -4.96 -6.87 -9.18
C ARG A 98 -4.54 -7.05 -10.64
N TRP A 99 -3.68 -8.04 -10.86
CA TRP A 99 -3.37 -8.66 -12.13
C TRP A 99 -3.89 -10.10 -12.16
N THR A 100 -3.80 -10.76 -13.30
CA THR A 100 -4.23 -12.16 -13.47
C THR A 100 -3.59 -13.11 -12.45
N SER A 101 -2.32 -12.89 -12.07
CA SER A 101 -1.56 -13.80 -11.19
C SER A 101 -1.04 -13.14 -9.92
N ARG A 102 -1.39 -11.88 -9.64
CA ARG A 102 -0.81 -11.12 -8.54
C ARG A 102 -1.78 -10.08 -7.99
N LEU A 103 -1.70 -9.86 -6.69
CA LEU A 103 -2.30 -8.75 -5.97
C LEU A 103 -1.16 -7.91 -5.37
N VAL A 104 -1.25 -6.59 -5.49
CA VAL A 104 -0.33 -5.66 -4.83
C VAL A 104 -1.16 -4.74 -3.94
N CYS A 105 -0.75 -4.63 -2.68
CA CYS A 105 -1.16 -3.54 -1.81
C CYS A 105 -0.02 -2.54 -1.69
N ALA A 106 -0.32 -1.26 -1.82
CA ALA A 106 0.67 -0.19 -1.76
C ALA A 106 0.14 0.97 -0.93
N VAL A 107 0.97 1.49 -0.03
CA VAL A 107 0.67 2.66 0.78
C VAL A 107 1.63 3.77 0.36
N ARG A 108 1.05 4.89 -0.07
CA ARG A 108 1.77 6.14 -0.28
C ARG A 108 1.69 6.98 0.99
N ASP A 109 2.81 7.57 1.36
CA ASP A 109 2.92 8.51 2.47
C ASP A 109 3.89 9.66 2.10
N PRO A 110 3.96 10.78 2.85
CA PRO A 110 4.73 11.94 2.44
C PRO A 110 6.20 11.88 2.90
N SER A 111 6.64 10.82 3.58
CA SER A 111 8.04 10.68 4.00
C SER A 111 8.93 10.26 2.83
N GLU A 112 10.14 10.81 2.78
CA GLU A 112 11.18 10.40 1.82
C GLU A 112 12.17 9.40 2.45
N GLU A 113 12.03 9.14 3.75
CA GLU A 113 12.91 8.22 4.48
C GLU A 113 12.61 6.78 4.12
N SER A 114 13.63 5.95 3.98
CA SER A 114 13.44 4.52 3.78
C SER A 114 12.66 3.90 4.94
N PRO A 115 11.75 2.93 4.70
CA PRO A 115 11.16 2.14 5.78
C PRO A 115 12.27 1.36 6.50
N THR A 116 12.60 1.77 7.71
CA THR A 116 13.63 1.11 8.52
C THR A 116 13.02 -0.11 9.20
N ALA A 117 13.52 -1.30 8.86
CA ALA A 117 13.33 -2.47 9.70
C ALA A 117 14.20 -2.25 10.94
N GLY A 118 13.63 -1.65 11.99
CA GLY A 118 14.35 -1.45 13.24
C GLY A 118 14.87 -2.78 13.74
N GLU A 119 16.16 -2.86 14.04
CA GLU A 119 16.70 -3.96 14.85
C GLU A 119 15.83 -4.04 16.10
N ALA A 120 15.17 -5.19 16.26
CA ALA A 120 14.22 -5.42 17.32
C ALA A 120 14.95 -5.34 18.67
N ASP A 121 14.95 -4.17 19.29
CA ASP A 121 15.26 -4.07 20.70
C ASP A 121 14.12 -4.81 21.43
N ALA A 122 14.46 -5.84 22.20
CA ALA A 122 13.57 -6.91 22.65
C ALA A 122 12.36 -6.46 23.52
N SER A 123 12.21 -5.15 23.75
CA SER A 123 11.11 -4.52 24.48
C SER A 123 10.32 -3.48 23.68
N ALA A 124 10.62 -3.24 22.40
CA ALA A 124 9.94 -2.24 21.57
C ALA A 124 9.13 -2.90 20.44
N GLU A 125 7.84 -2.60 20.35
CA GLU A 125 6.98 -2.97 19.20
C GLU A 125 7.48 -2.38 17.85
N CYS A 126 8.43 -1.45 17.91
CA CYS A 126 9.07 -0.78 16.78
C CYS A 126 10.05 -1.72 16.05
N GLY A 127 9.51 -2.63 15.23
CA GLY A 127 10.30 -3.52 14.38
C GLY A 127 9.50 -4.71 13.83
N ARG A 128 8.43 -5.10 14.53
CA ARG A 128 7.57 -6.23 14.10
C ARG A 128 6.81 -5.94 12.81
N GLY A 129 6.49 -4.68 12.53
CA GLY A 129 5.61 -4.34 11.40
C GLY A 129 6.18 -4.79 10.05
N LEU A 130 7.43 -4.44 9.73
CA LEU A 130 8.04 -4.89 8.48
C LEU A 130 8.37 -6.38 8.47
N PHE A 131 8.69 -6.98 9.63
CA PHE A 131 8.83 -8.43 9.76
C PHE A 131 7.53 -9.17 9.42
N LEU A 132 6.37 -8.65 9.86
CA LEU A 132 5.07 -9.20 9.50
C LEU A 132 4.76 -9.00 8.01
N VAL A 133 5.11 -7.84 7.45
CA VAL A 133 5.00 -7.62 6.00
C VAL A 133 5.83 -8.64 5.22
N GLU A 134 7.08 -8.87 5.63
CA GLU A 134 7.97 -9.86 5.02
C GLU A 134 7.46 -11.28 5.18
N SER A 135 6.90 -11.63 6.34
CA SER A 135 6.44 -13.00 6.63
C SER A 135 5.14 -13.38 5.91
N PHE A 136 4.26 -12.41 5.66
CA PHE A 136 2.92 -12.66 5.13
C PHE A 136 2.74 -12.23 3.66
N SER A 137 3.77 -11.66 3.03
CA SER A 137 3.75 -11.36 1.59
C SER A 137 4.78 -12.20 0.84
N ASP A 138 4.59 -12.41 -0.47
CA ASP A 138 5.59 -13.10 -1.28
C ASP A 138 6.84 -12.25 -1.50
N THR A 139 6.66 -10.94 -1.59
CA THR A 139 7.73 -9.96 -1.70
C THR A 139 7.17 -8.58 -1.41
N TRP A 140 8.02 -7.70 -0.90
CA TRP A 140 7.67 -6.32 -0.61
C TRP A 140 8.84 -5.41 -1.01
N GLY A 141 8.56 -4.12 -1.08
CA GLY A 141 9.59 -3.13 -1.34
C GLY A 141 9.07 -1.73 -1.12
N TRP A 142 9.92 -0.76 -1.45
CA TRP A 142 9.55 0.64 -1.39
C TRP A 142 10.28 1.43 -2.49
N HIS A 143 9.75 2.59 -2.83
CA HIS A 143 10.42 3.52 -3.71
C HIS A 143 10.07 4.97 -3.35
N PRO A 144 11.04 5.90 -3.42
CA PRO A 144 10.73 7.32 -3.32
C PRO A 144 9.89 7.76 -4.53
N LEU A 145 9.03 8.74 -4.32
CA LEU A 145 8.29 9.45 -5.35
C LEU A 145 9.04 10.75 -5.65
N ALA A 146 9.41 10.94 -6.92
CA ALA A 146 10.06 12.15 -7.39
C ALA A 146 9.22 12.84 -8.48
N GLY A 147 9.26 14.17 -8.53
CA GLY A 147 8.51 14.99 -9.48
C GLY A 147 7.25 15.63 -8.86
N ALA A 148 6.12 15.60 -9.56
CA ALA A 148 4.88 16.26 -9.12
C ALA A 148 4.25 15.66 -7.85
N LEU A 149 4.69 14.48 -7.42
CA LEU A 149 4.25 13.80 -6.21
C LEU A 149 5.46 13.58 -5.31
N HIS A 150 5.40 14.13 -4.11
CA HIS A 150 6.42 13.97 -3.07
C HIS A 150 6.07 12.77 -2.17
N GLY A 151 7.09 12.26 -1.47
CA GLY A 151 6.99 11.18 -0.48
C GLY A 151 7.52 9.84 -0.99
N LYS A 152 6.95 8.74 -0.50
CA LYS A 152 7.33 7.38 -0.90
C LYS A 152 6.13 6.49 -1.04
N VAL A 153 6.39 5.30 -1.56
CA VAL A 153 5.42 4.20 -1.63
C VAL A 153 6.09 2.98 -1.04
N VAL A 154 5.41 2.33 -0.10
CA VAL A 154 5.76 1.01 0.41
C VAL A 154 4.71 0.03 -0.07
N TRP A 155 5.11 -1.10 -0.63
CA TRP A 155 4.21 -2.05 -1.26
C TRP A 155 4.55 -3.50 -0.89
N ALA A 156 3.54 -4.35 -0.94
CA ALA A 156 3.66 -5.79 -0.76
C ALA A 156 2.84 -6.54 -1.82
N LEU A 157 3.34 -7.70 -2.23
CA LEU A 157 2.84 -8.50 -3.33
C LEU A 157 2.42 -9.88 -2.84
N PHE A 158 1.29 -10.35 -3.36
CA PHE A 158 0.73 -11.68 -3.14
C PHE A 158 0.52 -12.35 -4.50
N ARG A 159 1.04 -13.56 -4.68
CA ARG A 159 0.82 -14.37 -5.87
C ARG A 159 -0.56 -15.00 -5.77
N LEU A 160 -1.35 -14.79 -6.82
CA LEU A 160 -2.65 -15.41 -6.96
C LEU A 160 -2.44 -16.77 -7.65
N PRO A 161 -3.12 -17.83 -7.18
CA PRO A 161 -3.17 -19.06 -7.93
C PRO A 161 -3.75 -18.78 -9.32
N ARG A 162 -3.20 -19.42 -10.36
CA ARG A 162 -3.82 -19.37 -11.69
C ARG A 162 -5.25 -19.92 -11.55
N GLU A 163 -6.23 -19.16 -12.01
CA GLU A 163 -7.58 -19.66 -12.17
C GLU A 163 -7.49 -20.89 -13.09
N GLN A 164 -7.67 -22.07 -12.51
CA GLN A 164 -7.74 -23.30 -13.27
C GLN A 164 -9.12 -23.28 -13.93
N HIS A 165 -9.20 -22.81 -15.16
CA HIS A 165 -10.39 -23.06 -15.98
C HIS A 165 -10.48 -24.58 -16.17
N ALA A 166 -11.38 -25.20 -15.41
CA ALA A 166 -11.87 -26.55 -15.67
C ALA A 166 -12.78 -26.55 -16.90
#